data_AF-A0AAU7V5L3-F1
#
_entry.id   AF-A0AAU7V5L3-F1
#
_cell.length_a   1.000
_cell.length_b   1.000
_cell.length_c   1.000
_cell.angle_alpha   90.00
_cell.angle_beta   90.00
_cell.angle_gamma   90.00
#
_symmetry.space_group_name_H-M   'P 1'
#
loop_
_entity.id
_entity.type
_entity.pdbx_description
1 polymer ?
#
loop_
_entity_poly.entity_id
_entity_poly.type
_entity_poly.pdbx_seq_one_letter_code
_entity_poly.pdbx_strand_id
1 'polypeptide(L)'
;MSAADVRESLAVGSQACGFVPEPVVQSERIAEVIDLDRERQRRFVPSSEQWEVAERNAARLRHPSVRGGQAASVRVETVTVSGRLVARVLGYLAAVAVVVVGGGLLGLMLRPDAYAGPTWEHSVSAGESLWSVAQGIQTERAIEDVVEDIRQLNGLSTDALQVGQELILPAQ
;
A
#
# COMPACT_ATOMS: atom_id res chain seq x y z
N MET A 1 21.36 43.10 -31.60
CA MET A 1 22.74 42.63 -31.31
C MET A 1 22.98 42.79 -29.82
N SER A 2 23.65 41.80 -29.19
CA SER A 2 23.84 41.57 -27.74
C SER A 2 22.62 40.90 -27.09
N ALA A 3 22.53 39.60 -26.82
CA ALA A 3 23.52 38.56 -26.48
C ALA A 3 24.32 38.86 -25.21
N ALA A 4 24.26 37.91 -24.27
CA ALA A 4 24.95 37.82 -22.98
C ALA A 4 24.21 38.39 -21.75
N ASP A 5 23.20 37.68 -21.26
CA ASP A 5 22.94 37.59 -19.82
C ASP A 5 22.56 36.15 -19.46
N VAL A 6 23.58 35.29 -19.52
CA VAL A 6 23.56 33.92 -18.99
C VAL A 6 24.68 33.88 -17.96
N ARG A 7 24.32 33.92 -16.69
CA ARG A 7 25.22 33.51 -15.60
C ARG A 7 24.42 32.79 -14.52
N GLU A 8 24.21 31.52 -14.81
CA GLU A 8 23.95 30.44 -13.87
C GLU A 8 24.81 30.57 -12.61
N SER A 9 24.13 30.65 -11.47
CA SER A 9 24.70 30.56 -10.14
C SER A 9 24.84 29.09 -9.77
N LEU A 10 25.97 28.49 -10.12
CA LEU A 10 26.42 27.19 -9.64
C LEU A 10 27.47 27.40 -8.53
N ALA A 11 27.05 27.22 -7.28
CA ALA A 11 27.92 26.96 -6.14
C ALA A 11 27.11 26.04 -5.18
N VAL A 12 27.18 24.73 -5.34
CA VAL A 12 28.20 23.84 -4.75
C VAL A 12 28.36 24.12 -3.25
N GLY A 13 27.54 23.43 -2.45
CA GLY A 13 27.67 23.33 -1.00
C GLY A 13 27.50 21.87 -0.58
N SER A 14 28.49 21.04 -0.91
CA SER A 14 28.62 19.65 -0.47
C SER A 14 29.92 19.53 0.31
N GLN A 15 29.84 19.49 1.64
CA GLN A 15 30.89 19.00 2.54
C GLN A 15 30.40 19.03 3.99
N ALA A 16 30.26 17.85 4.59
CA ALA A 16 30.80 17.50 5.92
C ALA A 16 30.23 16.13 6.35
N CYS A 17 30.95 15.07 6.00
CA CYS A 17 30.82 13.78 6.68
C CYS A 17 31.27 13.94 8.14
N GLY A 18 30.41 13.56 9.08
CA GLY A 18 30.74 13.50 10.51
C GLY A 18 31.68 12.35 10.82
N PHE A 19 32.85 12.70 11.34
CA PHE A 19 33.88 11.83 11.91
C PHE A 19 33.36 11.16 13.19
N VAL A 20 33.41 9.82 13.26
CA VAL A 20 33.10 9.02 14.47
C VAL A 20 34.38 8.28 14.89
N PRO A 21 34.88 8.43 16.13
CA PRO A 21 36.12 7.78 16.57
C PRO A 21 35.93 6.28 16.86
N GLU A 22 36.93 5.46 16.50
CA GLU A 22 37.02 4.05 16.90
C GLU A 22 37.27 3.88 18.41
N PRO A 23 36.64 2.91 19.09
CA PRO A 23 36.99 2.56 20.45
C PRO A 23 38.23 1.66 20.52
N VAL A 24 39.27 2.15 21.21
CA VAL A 24 40.46 1.39 21.61
C VAL A 24 40.07 0.26 22.58
N VAL A 25 40.18 -1.00 22.14
CA VAL A 25 39.98 -2.18 22.99
C VAL A 25 41.28 -2.54 23.71
N GLN A 26 41.30 -2.37 25.04
CA GLN A 26 42.41 -2.74 25.92
C GLN A 26 42.57 -4.28 25.99
N SER A 27 43.77 -4.76 25.69
CA SER A 27 44.13 -6.18 25.43
C SER A 27 44.49 -7.02 26.68
N GLU A 28 44.36 -6.49 27.90
CA GLU A 28 44.92 -7.16 29.09
C GLU A 28 43.96 -8.13 29.81
N ARG A 29 42.71 -8.29 29.36
CA ARG A 29 41.70 -9.12 30.07
C ARG A 29 41.50 -10.54 29.51
N ILE A 30 42.27 -10.95 28.51
CA ILE A 30 42.06 -12.24 27.80
C ILE A 30 42.83 -13.40 28.47
N ALA A 31 43.99 -13.15 29.05
CA ALA A 31 44.83 -14.23 29.60
C ALA A 31 44.21 -14.90 30.85
N GLU A 32 43.52 -14.14 31.70
CA GLU A 32 42.91 -14.65 32.94
C GLU A 32 41.74 -15.62 32.66
N VAL A 33 40.93 -15.33 31.64
CA VAL A 33 39.79 -16.18 31.26
C VAL A 33 40.26 -17.53 30.71
N ILE A 34 41.39 -17.56 29.99
CA ILE A 34 41.92 -18.79 29.38
C ILE A 34 42.45 -19.76 30.44
N ASP A 35 43.05 -19.26 31.53
CA ASP A 35 43.62 -20.15 32.56
C ASP A 35 42.53 -20.74 33.48
N LEU A 36 41.46 -19.98 33.74
CA LEU A 36 40.33 -20.40 34.55
C LEU A 36 39.53 -21.54 33.89
N ASP A 37 39.44 -21.55 32.56
CA ASP A 37 38.77 -22.63 31.81
C ASP A 37 39.60 -23.92 31.81
N ARG A 38 40.93 -23.81 31.78
CA ARG A 38 41.85 -24.96 31.78
C ARG A 38 41.79 -25.75 33.09
N GLU A 39 41.65 -25.07 34.22
CA GLU A 39 41.46 -25.72 35.53
C GLU A 39 40.08 -26.35 35.69
N ARG A 40 39.05 -25.75 35.09
CA ARG A 40 37.69 -26.28 35.10
C ARG A 40 37.58 -27.58 34.30
N GLN A 41 38.23 -27.63 33.13
CA GLN A 41 38.25 -28.83 32.30
C GLN A 41 39.03 -29.99 32.91
N ARG A 42 40.15 -29.74 33.61
CA ARG A 42 40.93 -30.80 34.27
C ARG A 42 40.18 -31.50 35.40
N ARG A 43 39.16 -30.86 35.97
CA ARG A 43 38.35 -31.44 37.06
C ARG A 43 37.18 -32.30 36.57
N PHE A 44 36.91 -32.31 35.26
CA PHE A 44 35.84 -33.09 34.68
C PHE A 44 36.37 -34.49 34.31
N VAL A 45 36.34 -35.41 35.27
CA VAL A 45 36.53 -36.85 35.03
C VAL A 45 35.14 -37.50 35.10
N PRO A 46 34.59 -38.01 33.98
CA PRO A 46 33.29 -38.68 34.00
C PRO A 46 33.36 -39.94 34.86
N SER A 47 32.34 -40.19 35.68
CA SER A 47 32.29 -41.38 36.55
C SER A 47 32.16 -42.66 35.72
N SER A 48 32.62 -43.79 36.24
CA SER A 48 32.57 -45.09 35.54
C SER A 48 31.14 -45.48 35.12
N GLU A 49 30.12 -45.08 35.90
CA GLU A 49 28.71 -45.29 35.57
C GLU A 49 28.28 -44.51 34.32
N GLN A 50 28.83 -43.31 34.10
CA GLN A 50 28.56 -42.52 32.90
C GLN A 50 29.17 -43.15 31.64
N TRP A 51 30.32 -43.82 31.79
CA TRP A 51 30.95 -44.54 30.68
C TRP A 51 30.12 -45.74 30.22
N GLU A 52 29.53 -46.47 31.17
CA GLU A 52 28.70 -47.64 30.88
C GLU A 52 27.38 -47.27 30.16
N VAL A 53 26.81 -46.11 30.50
CA VAL A 53 25.61 -45.57 29.81
C VAL A 53 25.96 -45.09 28.40
N ALA A 54 27.11 -44.46 28.21
CA ALA A 54 27.59 -44.02 26.90
C ALA A 54 27.83 -45.20 25.95
N GLU A 55 28.46 -46.28 26.44
CA GLU A 55 28.69 -47.50 25.67
C GLU A 55 27.38 -48.23 25.34
N ARG A 56 26.44 -48.30 26.29
CA ARG A 56 25.12 -48.91 26.08
C ARG A 56 24.30 -48.14 25.04
N ASN A 57 24.41 -46.81 25.01
CA ASN A 57 23.79 -45.98 23.97
C ASN A 57 24.49 -46.13 22.61
N ALA A 58 25.82 -46.24 22.60
CA ALA A 58 26.58 -46.49 21.37
C ALA A 58 26.23 -47.86 20.75
N ALA A 59 25.97 -48.89 21.55
CA ALA A 59 25.54 -50.20 21.08
C ALA A 59 24.17 -50.17 20.38
N ARG A 60 23.22 -49.34 20.86
CA ARG A 60 21.91 -49.17 20.22
C ARG A 60 21.99 -48.53 18.83
N LEU A 61 22.94 -47.62 18.63
CA LEU A 61 23.17 -46.97 17.34
C LEU A 61 23.94 -47.85 16.34
N ARG A 62 24.59 -48.92 16.81
CA ARG A 62 25.33 -49.88 15.96
C ARG A 62 24.45 -51.01 15.41
N HIS A 63 23.17 -51.10 15.77
CA HIS A 63 22.27 -52.05 15.12
C HIS A 63 21.88 -51.51 13.73
N PRO A 64 22.36 -52.14 12.65
CA PRO A 64 21.94 -51.76 11.31
C PRO A 64 20.63 -52.49 11.07
N SER A 65 19.50 -51.85 11.35
CA SER A 65 18.23 -52.21 10.70
C SER A 65 18.28 -51.72 9.25
N VAL A 66 19.22 -52.28 8.47
CA VAL A 66 19.21 -52.21 7.01
C VAL A 66 18.09 -53.14 6.55
N ARG A 67 16.84 -52.65 6.62
CA ARG A 67 15.82 -53.13 5.70
C ARG A 67 16.29 -52.72 4.31
N GLY A 68 16.52 -53.73 3.49
CA GLY A 68 17.09 -53.59 2.17
C GLY A 68 16.35 -52.58 1.29
N GLY A 69 17.14 -51.92 0.46
CA GLY A 69 16.74 -51.45 -0.86
C GLY A 69 15.69 -50.35 -0.88
N GLN A 70 16.14 -49.10 -0.85
CA GLN A 70 15.82 -48.12 -1.88
C GLN A 70 16.70 -46.89 -1.70
N ALA A 71 17.53 -46.61 -2.71
CA ALA A 71 18.26 -45.35 -2.82
C ALA A 71 17.25 -44.20 -2.89
N ALA A 72 17.09 -43.48 -1.78
CA ALA A 72 16.32 -42.25 -1.75
C ALA A 72 17.12 -41.19 -2.53
N SER A 73 16.77 -41.02 -3.80
CA SER A 73 17.18 -39.85 -4.56
C SER A 73 16.62 -38.61 -3.85
N VAL A 74 17.48 -37.64 -3.57
CA VAL A 74 17.05 -36.32 -3.08
C VAL A 74 16.27 -35.68 -4.22
N ARG A 75 14.95 -35.88 -4.22
CA ARG A 75 14.04 -35.23 -5.14
C ARG A 75 13.84 -33.80 -4.64
N VAL A 76 14.50 -32.85 -5.32
CA VAL A 76 14.18 -31.43 -5.24
C VAL A 76 12.78 -31.27 -5.82
N GLU A 77 11.77 -31.34 -4.96
CA GLU A 77 10.39 -31.09 -5.37
C GLU A 77 10.23 -29.57 -5.43
N THR A 78 10.22 -29.03 -6.65
CA THR A 78 9.86 -27.64 -6.87
C THR A 78 8.46 -27.44 -6.30
N VAL A 79 8.34 -26.54 -5.32
CA VAL A 79 7.06 -26.23 -4.68
C VAL A 79 6.14 -25.62 -5.72
N THR A 80 5.40 -26.47 -6.42
CA THR A 80 4.34 -26.06 -7.33
C THR A 80 3.15 -25.71 -6.45
N VAL A 81 2.95 -24.40 -6.21
CA VAL A 81 1.76 -23.90 -5.52
C VAL A 81 0.56 -24.56 -6.17
N SER A 82 -0.20 -25.34 -5.40
CA SER A 82 -1.23 -26.23 -5.94
C SER A 82 -2.19 -25.41 -6.80
N GLY A 83 -2.37 -25.79 -8.06
CA GLY A 83 -3.08 -24.99 -9.07
C GLY A 83 -4.51 -24.54 -8.68
N ARG A 84 -5.10 -25.16 -7.65
CA ARG A 84 -6.38 -24.76 -7.06
C ARG A 84 -6.35 -23.40 -6.37
N LEU A 85 -5.26 -23.03 -5.68
CA LEU A 85 -5.16 -21.71 -5.04
C LEU A 85 -5.00 -20.62 -6.10
N VAL A 86 -4.13 -20.86 -7.08
CA VAL A 86 -3.91 -19.94 -8.21
C VAL A 86 -5.20 -19.74 -9.01
N ALA A 87 -5.92 -20.82 -9.31
CA ALA A 87 -7.21 -20.73 -10.00
C ALA A 87 -8.25 -19.94 -9.20
N ARG A 88 -8.31 -20.11 -7.88
CA ARG A 88 -9.21 -19.34 -7.00
C ARG A 88 -8.85 -17.86 -7.01
N VAL A 89 -7.56 -17.53 -6.84
CA VAL A 89 -7.08 -16.14 -6.83
C VAL A 89 -7.36 -15.47 -8.18
N LEU A 90 -7.06 -16.13 -9.30
CA LEU A 90 -7.38 -15.64 -10.63
C LEU A 90 -8.89 -15.46 -10.84
N GLY A 91 -9.70 -16.40 -10.36
CA GLY A 91 -11.16 -16.31 -10.40
C GLY A 91 -11.68 -15.08 -9.64
N TYR A 92 -11.16 -14.83 -8.42
CA TYR A 92 -11.53 -13.64 -7.64
C TYR A 92 -11.11 -12.35 -8.34
N LEU A 93 -9.88 -12.29 -8.87
CA LEU A 93 -9.40 -11.10 -9.60
C LEU A 93 -10.23 -10.82 -10.86
N ALA A 94 -10.57 -11.85 -11.62
CA ALA A 94 -11.44 -11.72 -12.78
C ALA A 94 -12.85 -11.24 -12.38
N ALA A 95 -13.42 -11.77 -11.28
CA ALA A 95 -14.71 -11.32 -10.77
C ALA A 95 -14.68 -9.84 -10.35
N VAL A 96 -13.64 -9.39 -9.64
CA VAL A 96 -13.46 -7.99 -9.28
C VAL A 96 -13.32 -7.11 -10.53
N ALA A 97 -12.54 -7.54 -11.52
CA ALA A 97 -12.40 -6.80 -12.77
C ALA A 97 -13.75 -6.64 -13.50
N VAL A 98 -14.58 -7.69 -13.53
CA VAL A 98 -15.94 -7.62 -14.11
C VAL A 98 -16.82 -6.65 -13.33
N VAL A 99 -16.75 -6.61 -12.00
CA VAL A 99 -17.52 -5.65 -11.19
C VAL A 99 -17.05 -4.22 -11.43
N VAL A 100 -15.74 -3.97 -11.50
CA VAL A 100 -15.20 -2.63 -11.75
C VAL A 100 -15.55 -2.14 -13.15
N VAL A 101 -15.36 -2.97 -14.18
CA VAL A 101 -15.66 -2.62 -15.57
C VAL A 101 -17.17 -2.53 -15.79
N GLY A 102 -17.93 -3.49 -15.29
CA GLY A 102 -19.39 -3.52 -15.40
C GLY A 102 -20.04 -2.37 -14.64
N GLY A 103 -19.59 -2.09 -13.41
CA GLY A 103 -20.05 -0.96 -12.62
C GLY A 103 -19.67 0.39 -13.25
N GLY A 104 -18.45 0.53 -13.76
CA GLY A 104 -18.02 1.71 -14.49
C GLY A 104 -18.83 1.96 -15.75
N LEU A 105 -19.06 0.91 -16.56
CA LEU A 105 -19.87 1.00 -17.78
C LEU A 105 -21.33 1.33 -17.45
N LEU A 106 -21.92 0.68 -16.45
CA LEU A 106 -23.29 0.96 -16.00
C LEU A 106 -23.41 2.39 -15.46
N GLY A 107 -22.42 2.88 -14.70
CA GLY A 107 -22.37 4.26 -14.21
C GLY A 107 -22.25 5.30 -15.33
N LEU A 108 -21.61 4.97 -16.46
CA LEU A 108 -21.62 5.85 -17.65
C LEU A 108 -22.97 5.89 -18.35
N MET A 109 -23.74 4.79 -18.32
CA MET A 109 -25.05 4.70 -18.94
C MET A 109 -26.15 5.39 -18.13
N LEU A 110 -25.95 5.55 -16.82
CA LEU A 110 -26.91 6.17 -15.89
C LEU A 110 -26.55 7.62 -15.54
N ARG A 111 -25.74 8.30 -16.37
CA ARG A 111 -25.46 9.71 -16.14
C ARG A 111 -26.74 10.52 -16.40
N PRO A 112 -27.10 11.47 -15.51
CA PRO A 112 -28.14 12.42 -15.84
C PRO A 112 -27.72 13.22 -17.08
N ASP A 113 -28.65 13.38 -18.02
CA ASP A 113 -28.42 14.17 -19.21
C ASP A 113 -28.22 15.64 -18.84
N ALA A 114 -27.20 16.28 -19.43
CA ALA A 114 -27.01 17.73 -19.24
C ALA A 114 -28.17 18.49 -19.90
N TYR A 115 -28.69 19.51 -19.20
CA TYR A 115 -29.76 20.34 -19.72
C TYR A 115 -29.39 20.97 -21.07
N ALA A 116 -30.23 20.75 -22.09
CA ALA A 116 -30.04 21.25 -23.46
C ALA A 116 -31.18 22.16 -23.95
N GLY A 117 -32.02 22.64 -23.03
CA GLY A 117 -33.14 23.53 -23.34
C GLY A 117 -32.74 25.01 -23.43
N PRO A 118 -33.71 25.90 -23.69
CA PRO A 118 -33.46 27.34 -23.68
C PRO A 118 -33.08 27.82 -22.27
N THR A 119 -32.25 28.84 -22.20
CA THR A 119 -31.75 29.39 -20.93
C THR A 119 -31.93 30.91 -20.90
N TRP A 120 -31.92 31.49 -19.70
CA TRP A 120 -31.96 32.93 -19.48
C TRP A 120 -31.10 33.34 -18.28
N GLU A 121 -30.71 34.60 -18.22
CA GLU A 121 -29.84 35.15 -17.17
C GLU A 121 -30.64 35.81 -16.06
N HIS A 122 -30.35 35.44 -14.81
CA HIS A 122 -30.96 35.99 -13.59
C HIS A 122 -29.90 36.52 -12.65
N SER A 123 -30.13 37.69 -12.07
CA SER A 123 -29.26 38.24 -11.02
C SER A 123 -29.81 37.90 -9.65
N VAL A 124 -28.99 37.23 -8.84
CA VAL A 124 -29.36 36.80 -7.49
C VAL A 124 -29.63 37.99 -6.58
N SER A 125 -30.81 38.01 -5.98
CA SER A 125 -31.24 39.01 -5.01
C SER A 125 -30.85 38.63 -3.57
N ALA A 126 -30.85 39.61 -2.68
CA ALA A 126 -30.50 39.39 -1.28
C ALA A 126 -31.48 38.42 -0.60
N GLY A 127 -30.94 37.34 -0.03
CA GLY A 127 -31.73 36.32 0.67
C GLY A 127 -32.24 35.20 -0.22
N GLU A 128 -31.96 35.22 -1.53
CA GLU A 128 -32.25 34.09 -2.40
C GLU A 128 -31.26 32.94 -2.15
N SER A 129 -31.80 31.73 -2.21
CA SER A 129 -31.06 30.47 -2.21
C SER A 129 -31.26 29.78 -3.55
N LEU A 130 -30.36 28.85 -3.89
CA LEU A 130 -30.48 28.09 -5.13
C LEU A 130 -31.84 27.36 -5.23
N TRP A 131 -32.31 26.83 -4.10
CA TRP A 131 -33.61 26.17 -3.99
C TRP A 131 -34.79 27.12 -4.21
N SER A 132 -34.75 28.35 -3.67
CA SER A 132 -35.82 29.33 -3.88
C SER A 132 -35.85 29.86 -5.31
N VAL A 133 -34.68 30.02 -5.94
CA VAL A 133 -34.59 30.39 -7.36
C VAL A 133 -35.18 29.28 -8.23
N ALA A 134 -34.85 28.02 -7.97
CA ALA A 134 -35.41 26.88 -8.70
C ALA A 134 -36.94 26.77 -8.56
N GLN A 135 -37.49 26.99 -7.35
CA GLN A 135 -38.95 27.01 -7.13
C GLN A 135 -39.68 28.13 -7.90
N GLY A 136 -38.98 29.23 -8.21
CA GLY A 136 -39.56 30.33 -8.99
C GLY A 136 -39.72 30.01 -10.47
N ILE A 137 -39.07 28.94 -10.96
CA ILE A 137 -39.14 28.50 -12.35
C ILE A 137 -40.41 27.68 -12.55
N GLN A 138 -41.22 28.04 -13.54
CA GLN A 138 -42.38 27.24 -13.93
C GLN A 138 -41.91 25.98 -14.63
N THR A 139 -41.97 24.84 -13.96
CA THR A 139 -41.56 23.54 -14.50
C THR A 139 -42.45 22.43 -13.94
N GLU A 140 -42.62 21.37 -14.74
CA GLU A 140 -43.28 20.13 -14.32
C GLU A 140 -42.29 19.10 -13.75
N ARG A 141 -40.97 19.38 -13.85
CA ARG A 141 -39.92 18.49 -13.32
C ARG A 141 -39.77 18.62 -11.80
N ALA A 142 -39.11 17.63 -11.21
CA ALA A 142 -38.74 17.68 -9.80
C ALA A 142 -37.81 18.89 -9.54
N ILE A 143 -38.01 19.58 -8.42
CA ILE A 143 -37.23 20.79 -8.10
C ILE A 143 -35.75 20.45 -7.92
N GLU A 144 -35.45 19.24 -7.44
CA GLU A 144 -34.10 18.70 -7.28
C GLU A 144 -33.35 18.62 -8.62
N ASP A 145 -34.02 18.15 -9.67
CA ASP A 145 -33.44 18.06 -11.02
C ASP A 145 -33.14 19.45 -11.57
N VAL A 146 -34.04 20.42 -11.32
CA VAL A 146 -33.86 21.81 -11.74
C VAL A 146 -32.70 22.48 -11.00
N VAL A 147 -32.54 22.19 -9.70
CA VAL A 147 -31.40 22.68 -8.92
C VAL A 147 -30.09 22.12 -9.48
N GLU A 148 -30.04 20.82 -9.80
CA GLU A 148 -28.87 20.20 -10.40
C GLU A 148 -28.57 20.78 -11.79
N ASP A 149 -29.59 21.01 -12.62
CA ASP A 149 -29.44 21.69 -13.91
C ASP A 149 -28.82 23.08 -13.74
N ILE A 150 -29.33 23.89 -12.81
CA ILE A 150 -28.77 25.22 -12.53
C ILE A 150 -27.32 25.11 -12.06
N ARG A 151 -26.99 24.12 -11.22
CA ARG A 151 -25.59 23.89 -10.78
C ARG A 151 -24.69 23.54 -11.95
N GLN A 152 -25.13 22.64 -12.82
CA GLN A 152 -24.35 22.20 -13.99
C GLN A 152 -24.15 23.34 -14.98
N LEU A 153 -25.21 24.11 -15.28
CA LEU A 153 -25.16 25.26 -16.18
C LEU A 153 -24.19 26.35 -15.70
N ASN A 154 -24.09 26.55 -14.38
CA ASN A 154 -23.27 27.61 -13.79
C ASN A 154 -21.95 27.11 -13.17
N GLY A 155 -21.65 25.81 -13.26
CA GLY A 155 -20.45 25.21 -12.65
C GLY A 155 -20.40 25.32 -11.12
N LEU A 156 -21.55 25.35 -10.44
CA LEU A 156 -21.63 25.54 -8.99
C LEU A 156 -21.30 24.23 -8.24
N SER A 157 -20.30 24.32 -7.36
CA SER A 157 -19.93 23.21 -6.47
C SER A 157 -20.74 23.20 -5.16
N THR A 158 -21.38 24.32 -4.82
CA THR A 158 -22.13 24.52 -3.58
C THR A 158 -23.43 25.27 -3.84
N ASP A 159 -24.40 25.12 -2.95
CA ASP A 159 -25.71 25.82 -3.04
C ASP A 159 -25.67 27.26 -2.54
N ALA A 160 -24.51 27.72 -2.05
CA ALA A 160 -24.31 29.09 -1.60
C ALA A 160 -24.22 30.04 -2.81
N LEU A 161 -25.09 31.06 -2.82
CA LEU A 161 -25.13 32.09 -3.84
C LEU A 161 -24.69 33.44 -3.27
N GLN A 162 -24.05 34.26 -4.12
CA GLN A 162 -23.69 35.63 -3.77
C GLN A 162 -24.70 36.62 -4.33
N VAL A 163 -25.02 37.66 -3.59
CA VAL A 163 -25.93 38.72 -4.07
C VAL A 163 -25.30 39.45 -5.25
N GLY A 164 -26.08 39.64 -6.32
CA GLY A 164 -25.63 40.22 -7.58
C GLY A 164 -24.92 39.22 -8.50
N GLN A 165 -24.78 37.95 -8.10
CA GLN A 165 -24.26 36.90 -8.96
C GLN A 165 -25.20 36.68 -10.14
N GLU A 166 -24.63 36.59 -11.34
CA GLU A 166 -25.35 36.23 -12.54
C GLU A 166 -25.45 34.70 -12.65
N LEU A 167 -26.67 34.20 -12.84
CA LEU A 167 -26.98 32.79 -12.97
C LEU A 167 -27.71 32.53 -14.28
N ILE A 168 -27.27 31.49 -14.97
CA ILE A 168 -27.95 30.92 -16.12
C ILE A 168 -29.00 29.94 -15.62
N LEU A 169 -30.28 30.23 -15.87
CA LEU A 169 -31.41 29.41 -15.44
C LEU A 169 -32.06 28.72 -16.65
N PRO A 170 -32.59 27.48 -16.47
CA PRO A 170 -33.37 26.82 -17.51
C PRO A 170 -34.71 27.53 -17.73
N ALA A 171 -35.07 27.78 -18.98
CA ALA A 171 -36.40 28.22 -19.39
C ALA A 171 -37.20 27.00 -19.84
N GLN A 172 -38.31 26.72 -19.16
CA GLN A 172 -39.17 25.56 -19.46
C GLN A 172 -40.61 26.02 -19.69
#